data_AF-A0AAE4NSU6-F1
#
_entry.id   AF-A0AAE4NSU6-F1
#
_cell.length_a   1.000
_cell.length_b   1.000
_cell.length_c   1.000
_cell.angle_alpha   90.00
_cell.angle_beta   90.00
_cell.angle_gamma   90.00
#
_symmetry.space_group_name_H-M   'P 1'
#
loop_
_entity.id
_entity.type
_entity.pdbx_description
1 polymer ?
#
loop_
_entity_poly.entity_id
_entity_poly.type
_entity_poly.pdbx_seq_one_letter_code
_entity_poly.pdbx_strand_id
1 'polypeptide(L)'
;MREPTEEEIKNVIMPLMLSGAKMLDRHCPKCGSPLFEKDGRVFCPVCEYRAKKQMGEVDDVKGILMKKLVEIANSLPGDPEEMEKHLRVMERIIDVLRKYKELEG
;
A
#
# COMPACT_ATOMS: atom_id res chain seq x y z
N MET A 1 -23.08 -4.90 4.92
CA MET A 1 -21.93 -5.71 5.34
C MET A 1 -21.35 -6.34 4.09
N ARG A 2 -20.04 -6.21 3.84
CA ARG A 2 -19.40 -6.79 2.63
C ARG A 2 -18.56 -7.98 3.04
N GLU A 3 -19.07 -9.17 2.77
CA GLU A 3 -18.42 -10.45 3.07
C GLU A 3 -17.06 -10.58 2.37
N PRO A 4 -16.16 -11.46 2.86
CA PRO A 4 -14.88 -11.72 2.22
C PRO A 4 -15.08 -12.38 0.84
N THR A 5 -14.31 -11.95 -0.15
CA THR A 5 -14.29 -12.62 -1.46
C THR A 5 -13.49 -13.92 -1.41
N GLU A 6 -13.68 -14.80 -2.40
CA GLU A 6 -12.88 -16.03 -2.53
C GLU A 6 -11.37 -15.75 -2.62
N GLU A 7 -10.99 -14.67 -3.29
CA GLU A 7 -9.60 -14.19 -3.36
C GLU A 7 -9.07 -13.78 -1.97
N GLU A 8 -9.85 -13.05 -1.18
CA GLU A 8 -9.47 -12.66 0.17
C GLU A 8 -9.36 -13.86 1.11
N ILE A 9 -10.24 -14.85 0.95
CA ILE A 9 -10.16 -16.11 1.70
C ILE A 9 -8.84 -16.82 1.35
N LYS A 10 -8.54 -16.98 0.06
CA LYS A 10 -7.36 -17.71 -0.42
C LYS A 10 -6.04 -17.02 -0.09
N ASN A 11 -5.98 -15.70 -0.27
CA ASN A 11 -4.72 -14.95 -0.21
C ASN A 11 -4.47 -14.28 1.14
N VAL A 12 -5.49 -14.16 2.01
CA VAL A 12 -5.35 -13.49 3.31
C VAL A 12 -5.64 -14.45 4.45
N ILE A 13 -6.78 -15.15 4.41
CA ILE A 13 -7.21 -16.00 5.53
C ILE A 13 -6.41 -17.31 5.58
N MET A 14 -6.29 -18.03 4.46
CA MET A 14 -5.56 -19.31 4.43
C MET A 14 -4.10 -19.18 4.90
N PRO A 15 -3.29 -18.18 4.45
CA PRO A 15 -1.92 -18.03 4.92
C PRO A 15 -1.81 -17.74 6.41
N LEU A 16 -2.77 -17.04 7.01
CA LEU A 16 -2.77 -16.78 8.44
C LEU A 16 -2.95 -18.07 9.25
N MET A 17 -3.86 -18.95 8.81
CA MET A 17 -4.04 -20.26 9.42
C MET A 17 -2.76 -21.10 9.32
N LEU A 18 -2.10 -21.09 8.15
CA LEU A 18 -0.82 -21.78 7.95
C LEU A 18 0.31 -21.17 8.81
N SER A 19 0.28 -19.87 9.06
CA SER A 19 1.29 -19.17 9.88
C SER A 19 1.13 -19.39 11.39
N GLY A 20 0.15 -20.19 11.82
CA GLY A 20 -0.14 -20.46 13.23
C GLY A 20 -0.95 -19.37 13.93
N ALA A 21 -1.54 -18.42 13.20
CA ALA A 21 -2.46 -17.45 13.80
C ALA A 21 -3.74 -18.15 14.28
N LYS A 22 -4.20 -17.82 15.49
CA LYS A 22 -5.38 -18.44 16.10
C LYS A 22 -6.65 -17.79 15.59
N MET A 23 -7.52 -18.55 14.93
CA MET A 23 -8.87 -18.10 14.60
C MET A 23 -9.74 -18.09 15.87
N LEU A 24 -10.50 -17.02 16.08
CA LEU A 24 -11.41 -16.86 17.20
C LEU A 24 -12.85 -17.22 16.79
N ASP A 25 -13.70 -17.51 17.78
CA ASP A 25 -15.14 -17.76 17.61
C ASP A 25 -15.96 -16.49 17.30
N ARG A 26 -15.30 -15.32 17.33
CA ARG A 26 -15.90 -14.01 17.04
C ARG A 26 -15.68 -13.61 15.58
N HIS A 27 -16.69 -12.98 14.99
CA HIS A 27 -16.64 -12.46 13.61
C HIS A 27 -16.61 -10.94 13.59
N CYS A 28 -16.00 -10.37 12.56
CA CYS A 28 -15.91 -8.93 12.38
C CYS A 28 -17.30 -8.34 12.04
N PRO A 29 -17.80 -7.33 12.78
CA PRO A 29 -19.11 -6.74 12.51
C PRO A 29 -19.16 -5.94 11.19
N LYS A 30 -18.00 -5.60 10.60
CA LYS A 30 -17.92 -4.83 9.35
C LYS A 30 -18.02 -5.70 8.10
N CYS A 31 -17.30 -6.83 8.10
CA CYS A 31 -17.12 -7.66 6.92
C CYS A 31 -17.47 -9.14 7.12
N GLY A 32 -17.74 -9.61 8.33
CA GLY A 32 -18.12 -11.01 8.57
C GLY A 32 -16.99 -12.02 8.57
N SER A 33 -15.75 -11.60 8.31
CA SER A 33 -14.60 -12.47 8.46
C SER A 33 -14.37 -12.87 9.92
N PRO A 34 -13.97 -14.10 10.24
CA PRO A 34 -13.54 -14.47 11.59
C PRO A 34 -12.36 -13.62 12.04
N LEU A 35 -12.32 -13.27 13.33
CA LEU A 35 -11.20 -12.55 13.92
C LEU A 35 -10.03 -13.52 14.17
N PHE A 36 -8.82 -12.99 14.06
CA PHE A 36 -7.59 -13.73 14.32
C PHE A 36 -6.82 -13.10 15.47
N GLU A 37 -6.10 -13.94 16.21
CA GLU A 37 -5.14 -13.56 17.23
C GLU A 37 -3.74 -14.06 16.85
N LYS A 38 -2.77 -13.16 16.89
CA LYS A 38 -1.34 -13.49 16.72
C LYS A 38 -0.52 -12.57 17.61
N ASP A 39 0.44 -13.13 18.33
CA ASP A 39 1.34 -12.39 19.23
C ASP A 39 0.59 -11.49 20.24
N GLY A 40 -0.56 -11.98 20.75
CA GLY A 40 -1.40 -11.25 21.72
C GLY A 40 -2.27 -10.14 21.12
N ARG A 41 -2.23 -9.91 19.80
CA ARG A 41 -3.09 -8.93 19.11
C ARG A 41 -4.25 -9.61 18.40
N VAL A 42 -5.46 -9.14 18.68
CA VAL A 42 -6.68 -9.52 17.95
C VAL A 42 -6.95 -8.54 16.81
N PHE A 43 -7.20 -9.06 15.61
CA PHE A 43 -7.44 -8.24 14.43
C PHE A 43 -8.39 -8.91 13.43
N CYS A 44 -8.93 -8.11 12.50
CA CYS A 44 -9.69 -8.62 11.37
C CYS A 44 -8.79 -8.67 10.13
N PRO A 45 -8.48 -9.85 9.60
CA PRO A 45 -7.50 -9.97 8.52
C PRO A 45 -7.98 -9.32 7.22
N VAL A 46 -9.28 -9.44 6.92
CA VAL A 46 -9.89 -8.88 5.70
C VAL A 46 -9.99 -7.36 5.78
N CYS A 47 -10.42 -6.79 6.92
CA CYS A 47 -10.47 -5.34 7.06
C CYS A 47 -9.08 -4.71 7.03
N GLU A 48 -8.07 -5.32 7.67
CA GLU A 48 -6.69 -4.83 7.58
C GLU A 48 -6.13 -4.97 6.17
N TYR A 49 -6.40 -6.08 5.48
CA TYR A 49 -6.00 -6.26 4.09
C TYR A 49 -6.65 -5.22 3.17
N ARG A 50 -7.95 -4.96 3.31
CA ARG A 50 -8.65 -3.92 2.55
C ARG A 50 -8.13 -2.52 2.87
N ALA A 51 -7.84 -2.22 4.14
CA ALA A 51 -7.23 -0.95 4.52
C ALA A 51 -5.82 -0.79 3.96
N LYS A 52 -5.03 -1.87 3.95
CA LYS A 52 -3.70 -1.92 3.30
C LYS A 52 -3.80 -1.84 1.78
N LYS A 53 -4.80 -2.45 1.13
CA LYS A 53 -5.10 -2.26 -0.30
C LYS A 53 -5.49 -0.80 -0.57
N GLN A 54 -6.30 -0.18 0.28
CA GLN A 54 -6.67 1.24 0.15
C GLN A 54 -5.49 2.18 0.43
N MET A 55 -4.54 1.79 1.28
CA MET A 55 -3.32 2.55 1.57
C MET A 55 -2.10 2.18 0.69
N GLY A 56 -2.17 1.08 -0.07
CA GLY A 56 -1.00 0.43 -0.67
C GLY A 56 -1.25 -0.32 -1.99
N GLU A 57 -2.47 -0.29 -2.53
CA GLU A 57 -2.79 -0.73 -3.89
C GLU A 57 -3.80 0.23 -4.53
N VAL A 58 -3.35 1.44 -4.77
CA VAL A 58 -2.85 1.79 -6.10
C VAL A 58 -1.58 2.56 -5.79
N ASP A 59 -0.42 2.22 -6.37
CA ASP A 59 0.48 3.34 -6.66
C ASP A 59 -0.30 4.15 -7.70
N ASP A 60 -1.15 5.06 -7.23
CA ASP A 60 -1.67 6.10 -8.10
C ASP A 60 -0.46 6.78 -8.75
N VAL A 61 -0.70 7.51 -9.84
CA VAL A 61 0.40 8.15 -10.57
C VAL A 61 1.31 8.94 -9.60
N LYS A 62 0.74 9.48 -8.52
CA LYS A 62 1.44 10.16 -7.44
C LYS A 62 2.34 9.25 -6.60
N GLY A 63 1.91 8.05 -6.19
CA GLY A 63 2.70 7.07 -5.46
C GLY A 63 3.92 6.58 -6.23
N ILE A 64 3.74 6.21 -7.51
CA ILE A 64 4.86 5.84 -8.41
C ILE A 64 5.85 6.99 -8.54
N LEU A 65 5.35 8.20 -8.80
CA LEU A 65 6.20 9.37 -9.03
C LEU A 65 6.98 9.78 -7.77
N MET A 66 6.37 9.69 -6.59
CA MET A 66 7.04 9.96 -5.32
C MET A 66 8.15 8.94 -5.03
N LYS A 67 7.90 7.65 -5.24
CA LYS A 67 8.95 6.61 -5.13
C LYS A 67 10.11 6.89 -6.09
N LYS A 68 9.80 7.22 -7.34
CA LYS A 68 10.83 7.48 -8.35
C LYS A 68 11.67 8.72 -8.04
N LEU A 69 11.07 9.75 -7.46
CA LEU A 69 11.78 10.95 -7.02
C LEU A 69 12.78 10.64 -5.91
N VAL A 70 12.41 9.78 -4.95
CA VAL A 70 13.32 9.32 -3.88
C VAL A 70 14.47 8.49 -4.46
N GLU A 71 14.19 7.58 -5.39
CA GLU A 71 15.24 6.80 -6.09
C GLU A 71 16.26 7.71 -6.77
N ILE A 72 15.79 8.70 -7.55
CA ILE A 72 16.65 9.64 -8.28
C ILE A 72 17.48 10.50 -7.31
N ALA A 73 16.87 10.99 -6.22
CA ALA A 73 17.56 11.80 -5.23
C ALA A 73 18.71 11.04 -4.56
N ASN A 74 18.50 9.76 -4.26
CA ASN A 74 19.54 8.89 -3.66
C ASN A 74 20.65 8.51 -4.65
N SER A 75 20.41 8.64 -5.96
CA SER A 75 21.37 8.33 -7.02
C SER A 75 21.92 9.58 -7.71
N LEU A 76 21.86 10.75 -7.08
CA LEU A 76 22.38 11.99 -7.69
C LEU A 76 23.90 11.89 -7.92
N PRO A 77 24.36 12.08 -9.17
CA PRO A 77 25.78 12.04 -9.48
C PRO A 77 26.48 13.30 -8.95
N GLY A 78 27.78 13.18 -8.63
CA GLY A 78 28.59 14.31 -8.20
C GLY A 78 29.03 15.22 -9.35
N ASP A 79 29.00 14.71 -10.60
CA ASP A 79 29.30 15.50 -11.79
C ASP A 79 28.15 16.51 -12.07
N PRO A 80 28.44 17.81 -12.21
CA PRO A 80 27.41 18.82 -12.41
C PRO A 80 26.55 18.63 -13.66
N GLU A 81 27.12 18.15 -14.77
CA GLU A 81 26.38 17.99 -16.04
C GLU A 81 25.44 16.78 -15.97
N GLU A 82 25.89 15.68 -15.36
CA GLU A 82 25.03 14.52 -15.09
C GLU A 82 23.98 14.82 -14.03
N MET A 83 24.31 15.64 -13.02
CA MET A 83 23.39 16.06 -11.98
C MET A 83 22.24 16.87 -12.57
N GLU A 84 22.54 17.80 -13.48
CA GLU A 84 21.53 18.60 -14.18
C GLU A 84 20.53 17.73 -14.95
N LYS A 85 20.97 16.61 -15.55
CA LYS A 85 20.07 15.65 -16.22
C LYS A 85 19.06 15.03 -15.25
N HIS A 86 19.50 14.67 -14.05
CA HIS A 86 18.63 14.09 -13.02
C HIS A 86 17.66 15.14 -12.46
N LEU A 87 18.14 16.35 -12.19
CA LEU A 87 17.31 17.47 -11.72
C LEU A 87 16.19 17.82 -12.70
N ARG A 88 16.47 17.81 -14.02
CA ARG A 88 15.43 18.00 -15.05
C ARG A 88 14.32 16.94 -15.00
N VAL A 89 14.66 15.70 -14.72
CA VAL A 89 13.67 14.62 -14.57
C VAL A 89 12.86 14.84 -13.29
N MET A 90 13.51 15.19 -12.18
CA MET A 90 12.83 15.50 -10.92
C MET A 90 11.85 16.67 -11.07
N GLU A 91 12.23 17.73 -11.77
CA GLU A 91 11.36 18.88 -12.04
C GLU A 91 10.08 18.45 -12.78
N ARG A 92 10.21 17.64 -13.84
CA ARG A 92 9.07 17.10 -14.58
C ARG A 92 8.16 16.23 -13.70
N ILE A 93 8.75 15.42 -12.82
CA ILE A 93 8.01 14.59 -11.86
C ILE A 93 7.21 15.48 -10.90
N ILE A 94 7.84 16.51 -10.34
CA ILE A 94 7.19 17.47 -9.44
C ILE A 94 6.04 18.19 -10.13
N ASP A 95 6.21 18.59 -11.39
CA ASP A 95 5.15 19.26 -12.14
C ASP A 95 3.94 18.35 -12.39
N VAL A 96 4.16 17.07 -12.71
CA VAL A 96 3.06 16.10 -12.85
C VAL A 96 2.36 15.91 -11.50
N LEU A 97 3.12 15.81 -10.40
CA LEU A 97 2.56 15.71 -9.05
C LEU A 97 1.73 16.93 -8.67
N ARG A 98 2.17 18.14 -9.05
CA ARG A 98 1.42 19.39 -8.83
C ARG A 98 0.08 19.37 -9.56
N LYS A 99 0.07 18.97 -10.83
CA LYS A 99 -1.15 18.81 -11.63
C LYS A 99 -2.07 17.72 -11.08
N TYR A 100 -1.49 16.62 -10.59
CA TYR A 100 -2.26 15.54 -9.98
C TYR A 100 -3.00 16.03 -8.73
N LYS A 101 -2.35 16.86 -7.90
CA LYS A 101 -2.97 17.50 -6.73
C LYS A 101 -4.14 18.42 -7.10
N GLU A 102 -4.08 19.10 -8.24
CA GLU A 102 -5.17 19.97 -8.73
C GLU A 102 -6.39 19.16 -9.21
N LEU A 103 -6.21 17.92 -9.64
CA LEU A 103 -7.28 17.03 -10.11
C LEU A 103 -7.98 16.26 -8.97
N GLU A 104 -7.34 16.14 -7.79
CA GLU A 104 -7.92 15.53 -6.58
C GLU A 104 -8.80 16.52 -5.78
N GLY A 105 -8.88 17.79 -6.21
CA GLY A 105 -9.61 18.88 -5.55
C GLY A 105 -11.04 19.07 -6.03
#